data_AF-A0A7F8QCY6-F1
#
_entry.id   AF-A0A7F8QCY6-F1
#
_cell.length_a   1.000
_cell.length_b   1.000
_cell.length_c   1.000
_cell.angle_alpha   90.00
_cell.angle_beta   90.00
_cell.angle_gamma   90.00
#
_symmetry.space_group_name_H-M   'P 1'
#
loop_
_entity.id
_entity.type
_entity.pdbx_description
1 polymer ?
#
loop_
_entity_poly.entity_id
_entity_poly.type
_entity_poly.pdbx_seq_one_letter_code
_entity_poly.pdbx_strand_id
1 'polypeptide(L)'
;MTHVINQGMAMYWGTSRWSAMEIMEAYSVARQFNMIPPVCEQAEYHLFQREKVEVQLPELYHKIGVGAMTWSPLACGIISGKYGNGVPESSRASLKCYQWLKERIVSEEGRKQQNKLKDLSPIAERLGCTLPQLAVDFKKC
;
A
#
# COMPACT_ATOMS: atom_id res chain seq x y z
N MET A 1 13.58 -12.82 -14.45
CA MET A 1 13.88 -12.93 -13.00
C MET A 1 14.64 -14.19 -12.63
N THR A 2 14.24 -15.38 -13.11
CA THR A 2 14.94 -16.65 -12.82
C THR A 2 16.45 -16.62 -13.09
N HIS A 3 16.89 -16.03 -14.21
CA HIS A 3 18.31 -15.94 -14.54
C HIS A 3 19.14 -15.23 -13.46
N VAL A 4 18.71 -14.03 -13.02
CA VAL A 4 19.46 -13.25 -12.02
C VAL A 4 19.49 -13.93 -10.65
N ILE A 5 18.46 -14.73 -10.33
CA ILE A 5 18.45 -15.56 -9.11
C ILE A 5 19.45 -16.70 -9.23
N ASN A 6 19.46 -17.41 -10.37
CA ASN A 6 20.42 -18.49 -10.62
C ASN A 6 21.88 -18.00 -10.64
N GLN A 7 22.11 -16.75 -11.02
CA GLN A 7 23.43 -16.09 -10.96
C GLN A 7 23.78 -15.56 -9.56
N GLY A 8 22.92 -15.74 -8.56
CA GLY A 8 23.17 -15.28 -7.19
C GLY A 8 23.07 -13.76 -7.00
N MET A 9 22.50 -13.02 -7.96
CA MET A 9 22.35 -11.56 -7.86
C MET A 9 21.15 -11.15 -6.99
N ALA A 10 20.19 -12.05 -6.82
CA ALA A 10 19.04 -11.90 -5.95
C ALA A 10 18.63 -13.26 -5.37
N MET A 11 18.07 -13.27 -4.17
CA MET A 11 17.59 -14.52 -3.54
C MET A 11 16.21 -14.93 -4.07
N TYR A 12 15.33 -13.94 -4.28
CA TYR A 12 13.94 -14.13 -4.72
C TYR A 12 13.52 -12.95 -5.60
N TRP A 13 12.33 -13.06 -6.19
CA TRP A 13 11.69 -11.94 -6.87
C TRP A 13 10.22 -11.83 -6.49
N GLY A 14 9.66 -10.64 -6.67
CA GLY A 14 8.27 -10.33 -6.43
C GLY A 14 7.77 -9.29 -7.42
N THR A 15 6.48 -9.00 -7.33
CA THR A 15 5.79 -8.04 -8.18
C THR A 15 5.44 -6.77 -7.38
N SER A 16 5.09 -5.70 -8.07
CA SER A 16 4.61 -4.47 -7.44
C SER A 16 3.63 -3.77 -8.36
N ARG A 17 2.43 -3.49 -7.85
CA ARG A 17 1.31 -2.91 -8.61
C ARG A 17 0.74 -3.82 -9.71
N TRP A 18 0.99 -5.12 -9.63
CA TRP A 18 0.43 -6.10 -10.57
C TRP A 18 -0.99 -6.50 -10.16
N SER A 19 -1.88 -6.69 -11.11
CA SER A 19 -3.20 -7.28 -10.87
C SER A 19 -3.07 -8.75 -10.43
N ALA A 20 -4.11 -9.28 -9.76
CA ALA A 20 -4.12 -10.69 -9.39
C ALA A 20 -4.01 -11.63 -10.61
N MET A 21 -4.53 -11.19 -11.76
CA MET A 21 -4.44 -11.92 -13.03
C MET A 21 -2.99 -12.02 -13.51
N GLU A 22 -2.25 -10.90 -13.56
CA GLU A 22 -0.85 -10.89 -14.01
C GLU A 22 0.06 -11.69 -13.07
N ILE A 23 -0.20 -11.67 -11.75
CA ILE A 23 0.55 -12.50 -10.79
C ILE A 23 0.29 -13.99 -11.04
N MET A 24 -0.96 -14.37 -11.31
CA MET A 24 -1.32 -15.75 -11.64
C MET A 24 -0.72 -16.19 -12.98
N GLU A 25 -0.68 -15.29 -13.97
CA GLU A 25 -0.02 -15.54 -15.25
C GLU A 25 1.48 -15.80 -15.07
N ALA A 26 2.17 -14.95 -14.30
CA ALA A 26 3.57 -15.15 -13.97
C ALA A 26 3.82 -16.50 -13.26
N TYR A 27 2.92 -16.89 -12.36
CA TYR A 27 2.97 -18.20 -11.71
C TYR A 27 2.76 -19.35 -12.72
N SER A 28 1.78 -19.22 -13.61
CA SER A 28 1.48 -20.22 -14.65
C SER A 28 2.68 -20.45 -15.57
N VAL A 29 3.30 -19.38 -16.07
CA VAL A 29 4.52 -19.44 -16.88
C VAL A 29 5.66 -20.10 -16.10
N ALA A 30 5.82 -19.74 -14.82
CA ALA A 30 6.86 -20.33 -13.99
C ALA A 30 6.69 -21.84 -13.82
N ARG A 31 5.44 -22.32 -13.65
CA ARG A 31 5.15 -23.76 -13.57
C ARG A 31 5.33 -24.47 -14.91
N GLN A 32 4.89 -23.87 -16.01
CA GLN A 32 4.99 -24.47 -17.34
C GLN A 32 6.44 -24.71 -17.77
N PHE A 33 7.36 -23.81 -17.45
CA PHE A 33 8.74 -23.84 -17.92
C PHE A 33 9.77 -24.15 -16.81
N ASN A 34 9.31 -24.67 -15.65
CA ASN A 34 10.15 -24.97 -14.49
C ASN A 34 11.06 -23.78 -14.07
N MET A 35 10.46 -22.58 -14.04
CA MET A 35 11.11 -21.35 -13.59
C MET A 35 10.71 -21.03 -12.14
N ILE A 36 11.39 -20.05 -11.54
CA ILE A 36 11.13 -19.60 -10.17
C ILE A 36 9.92 -18.63 -10.18
N PRO A 37 8.82 -18.89 -9.45
CA PRO A 37 7.66 -18.00 -9.36
C PRO A 37 7.92 -16.80 -8.43
N PRO A 38 7.11 -15.73 -8.49
CA PRO A 38 7.23 -14.61 -7.56
C PRO A 38 6.80 -15.04 -6.15
N VAL A 39 7.46 -14.49 -5.11
CA VAL A 39 7.17 -14.84 -3.71
C VAL A 39 6.33 -13.78 -2.98
N CYS A 40 6.28 -12.54 -3.50
CA CYS A 40 5.53 -11.45 -2.86
C CYS A 40 4.97 -10.47 -3.88
N GLU A 41 3.88 -9.80 -3.49
CA GLU A 41 3.34 -8.62 -4.16
C GLU A 41 3.46 -7.40 -3.24
N GLN A 42 4.07 -6.32 -3.77
CA GLN A 42 4.12 -5.03 -3.11
C GLN A 42 2.91 -4.15 -3.47
N ALA A 43 1.90 -4.13 -2.61
CA ALA A 43 0.64 -3.42 -2.85
C ALA A 43 0.42 -2.19 -1.96
N GLU A 44 -0.26 -1.17 -2.48
CA GLU A 44 -0.72 -0.04 -1.66
C GLU A 44 -1.78 -0.53 -0.69
N TYR A 45 -1.60 -0.22 0.60
CA TYR A 45 -2.62 -0.54 1.61
C TYR A 45 -2.66 0.60 2.62
N HIS A 46 -3.86 1.05 2.94
CA HIS A 46 -4.16 2.00 4.00
C HIS A 46 -5.67 2.15 4.13
N LEU A 47 -6.16 2.93 5.11
CA LEU A 47 -7.60 3.08 5.39
C LEU A 47 -8.46 3.42 4.15
N PHE A 48 -7.90 4.18 3.20
CA PHE A 48 -8.58 4.56 1.95
C PHE A 48 -8.27 3.69 0.72
N GLN A 49 -7.42 2.67 0.84
CA GLN A 49 -7.05 1.75 -0.25
C GLN A 49 -6.91 0.34 0.33
N ARG A 50 -7.97 -0.46 0.20
CA ARG A 50 -8.14 -1.73 0.93
C ARG A 50 -8.37 -2.93 0.03
N GLU A 51 -9.15 -2.73 -1.02
CA GLU A 51 -9.75 -3.78 -1.87
C GLU A 51 -8.73 -4.83 -2.35
N LYS A 52 -7.62 -4.42 -2.98
CA LYS A 52 -6.60 -5.37 -3.44
C LYS A 52 -6.02 -6.25 -2.31
N VAL A 53 -5.64 -5.65 -1.18
CA VAL A 53 -4.95 -6.36 -0.10
C VAL A 53 -5.89 -7.21 0.74
N GLU A 54 -7.12 -6.76 0.94
CA GLU A 54 -8.11 -7.48 1.77
C GLU A 54 -8.93 -8.50 0.99
N VAL A 55 -9.08 -8.35 -0.33
CA VAL A 55 -9.93 -9.23 -1.15
C VAL A 55 -9.11 -10.10 -2.09
N GLN A 56 -8.19 -9.51 -2.86
CA GLN A 56 -7.49 -10.23 -3.93
C GLN A 56 -6.25 -10.99 -3.42
N LEU A 57 -5.41 -10.36 -2.60
CA LEU A 57 -4.16 -10.96 -2.12
C LEU A 57 -4.35 -12.19 -1.22
N PRO A 58 -5.38 -12.30 -0.35
CA PRO A 58 -5.60 -13.52 0.43
C PRO A 58 -5.86 -14.72 -0.46
N GLU A 59 -6.59 -14.54 -1.58
CA GLU A 59 -6.81 -15.61 -2.55
C GLU A 59 -5.51 -16.08 -3.21
N LEU A 60 -4.63 -15.14 -3.60
CA LEU A 60 -3.31 -15.49 -4.13
C LEU A 60 -2.42 -16.19 -3.11
N TYR A 61 -2.46 -15.76 -1.85
CA TYR A 61 -1.74 -16.43 -0.77
C TYR A 61 -2.19 -17.88 -0.62
N HIS A 62 -3.50 -18.12 -0.58
CA HIS A 62 -4.05 -19.48 -0.45
C HIS A 62 -3.81 -20.35 -1.69
N LYS A 63 -3.85 -19.80 -2.90
CA LYS A 63 -3.71 -20.56 -4.15
C LYS A 63 -2.26 -20.87 -4.52
N ILE A 64 -1.37 -19.89 -4.37
CA ILE A 64 0.00 -19.96 -4.93
C ILE A 64 1.10 -19.57 -3.93
N GLY A 65 0.74 -19.21 -2.69
CA GLY A 65 1.70 -18.90 -1.63
C GLY A 65 2.37 -17.53 -1.76
N VAL A 66 1.83 -16.62 -2.57
CA VAL A 66 2.37 -15.25 -2.71
C VAL A 66 2.03 -14.44 -1.46
N GLY A 67 3.05 -13.89 -0.81
CA GLY A 67 2.90 -13.00 0.34
C GLY A 67 2.55 -11.56 -0.05
N ALA A 68 2.05 -10.78 0.91
CA ALA A 68 1.76 -9.36 0.72
C ALA A 68 2.76 -8.48 1.48
N MET A 69 3.39 -7.52 0.80
CA MET A 69 4.26 -6.52 1.42
C MET A 69 3.71 -5.11 1.13
N THR A 70 3.03 -4.51 2.11
CA THR A 70 2.28 -3.28 1.81
C THR A 70 3.10 -2.00 1.91
N TRP A 71 2.74 -0.98 1.13
CA TRP A 71 3.38 0.34 1.15
C TRP A 71 2.37 1.48 1.38
N SER A 72 2.89 2.71 1.59
CA SER A 72 2.13 3.94 1.90
C SER A 72 1.10 3.79 3.03
N PRO A 73 1.46 3.30 4.23
CA PRO A 73 0.49 3.09 5.31
C PRO A 73 -0.29 4.33 5.74
N LEU A 74 0.30 5.51 5.56
CA LEU A 74 -0.32 6.78 5.89
C LEU A 74 -0.80 7.55 4.65
N ALA A 75 -0.94 6.90 3.49
CA ALA A 75 -1.29 7.52 2.21
C ALA A 75 -0.43 8.76 1.91
N CYS A 76 0.89 8.60 1.89
CA CYS A 76 1.87 9.71 1.77
C CYS A 76 1.80 10.76 2.90
N GLY A 77 1.23 10.40 4.05
CA GLY A 77 1.06 11.27 5.22
C GLY A 77 -0.32 11.92 5.32
N ILE A 78 -1.22 11.65 4.38
CA ILE A 78 -2.61 12.13 4.43
C ILE A 78 -3.29 11.71 5.73
N ILE A 79 -3.09 10.46 6.15
CA ILE A 79 -3.71 9.87 7.35
C ILE A 79 -3.14 10.43 8.65
N SER A 80 -2.03 11.18 8.61
CA SER A 80 -1.55 11.87 9.82
C SER A 80 -2.42 13.07 10.23
N GLY A 81 -3.39 13.49 9.41
CA GLY A 81 -4.25 14.64 9.68
C GLY A 81 -3.60 16.01 9.44
N LYS A 82 -2.29 16.05 9.13
CA LYS A 82 -1.54 17.31 8.94
C LYS A 82 -2.03 18.20 7.80
N TYR A 83 -2.89 17.69 6.92
CA TYR A 83 -3.45 18.43 5.79
C TYR A 83 -4.84 19.01 6.03
N GLY A 84 -5.39 18.86 7.25
CA GLY A 84 -6.74 19.33 7.58
C GLY A 84 -6.93 20.84 7.42
N ASN A 85 -5.85 21.63 7.53
CA ASN A 85 -5.85 23.09 7.44
C ASN A 85 -5.02 23.62 6.24
N GLY A 86 -4.83 22.80 5.20
CA GLY A 86 -4.00 23.15 4.03
C GLY A 86 -2.69 22.37 3.97
N VAL A 87 -1.78 22.76 3.08
CA VAL A 87 -0.52 22.04 2.83
C VAL A 87 0.63 22.68 3.62
N PRO A 88 1.20 22.01 4.63
CA PRO A 88 2.36 22.54 5.35
C PRO A 88 3.60 22.65 4.46
N GLU A 89 4.41 23.69 4.64
CA GLU A 89 5.58 23.98 3.80
C GLU A 89 6.69 22.92 3.84
N SER A 90 6.84 22.21 4.97
CA SER A 90 7.80 21.11 5.12
C SER A 90 7.22 19.72 4.79
N SER A 91 5.99 19.68 4.28
CA SER A 91 5.30 18.41 4.01
C SER A 91 5.70 17.81 2.65
N ARG A 92 5.48 16.50 2.46
CA ARG A 92 5.74 15.86 1.16
C ARG A 92 5.01 16.53 -0.02
N ALA A 93 3.83 17.09 0.23
CA ALA A 93 3.00 17.72 -0.78
C ALA A 93 3.44 19.16 -1.15
N SER A 94 4.38 19.76 -0.43
CA SER A 94 4.97 21.06 -0.82
C SER A 94 6.14 20.91 -1.80
N LEU A 95 6.70 19.70 -1.92
CA LEU A 95 7.83 19.41 -2.80
C LEU A 95 7.40 19.51 -4.28
N LYS A 96 8.24 20.15 -5.12
CA LYS A 96 7.93 20.39 -6.53
C LYS A 96 7.56 19.14 -7.33
N CYS A 97 8.21 18.00 -7.07
CA CYS A 97 7.93 16.73 -7.74
C CYS A 97 6.65 16.01 -7.25
N TYR A 98 5.96 16.56 -6.24
CA TYR A 98 4.76 15.98 -5.62
C TYR A 98 3.50 16.84 -5.84
N GLN A 99 3.47 17.62 -6.92
CA GLN A 99 2.30 18.43 -7.29
C GLN A 99 1.02 17.58 -7.41
N TRP A 100 1.12 16.36 -7.95
CA TRP A 100 0.02 15.39 -8.00
C TRP A 100 -0.56 15.05 -6.61
N LEU A 101 0.28 15.01 -5.58
CA LEU A 101 -0.15 14.72 -4.20
C LEU A 101 -0.89 15.92 -3.62
N LYS A 102 -0.40 17.14 -3.91
CA LYS A 102 -1.08 18.39 -3.53
C LYS A 102 -2.47 18.45 -4.16
N GLU A 103 -2.58 18.17 -5.46
CA GLU A 103 -3.85 18.10 -6.19
C GLU A 103 -4.79 17.06 -5.58
N ARG A 104 -4.28 15.86 -5.27
CA ARG A 104 -5.06 14.81 -4.61
C ARG A 104 -5.59 15.26 -3.24
N ILE A 105 -4.78 15.97 -2.44
CA ILE A 105 -5.16 16.46 -1.12
C ILE A 105 -6.26 17.53 -1.20
N VAL A 106 -6.16 18.47 -2.15
CA VAL A 106 -7.12 19.58 -2.28
C VAL A 106 -8.40 19.20 -3.02
N SER A 107 -8.40 18.06 -3.71
CA SER A 107 -9.55 17.49 -4.41
C SER A 107 -10.73 17.23 -3.47
N GLU A 108 -11.93 17.10 -4.04
CA GLU A 108 -13.14 16.79 -3.27
C GLU A 108 -13.00 15.48 -2.47
N GLU A 109 -12.43 14.45 -3.09
CA GLU A 109 -12.17 13.17 -2.44
C GLU A 109 -11.13 13.30 -1.30
N GLY A 110 -10.06 14.08 -1.53
CA GLY A 110 -9.07 14.39 -0.49
C GLY A 110 -9.69 15.08 0.72
N ARG A 111 -10.61 16.04 0.51
CA ARG A 111 -11.35 16.71 1.59
C ARG A 111 -12.30 15.77 2.32
N LYS A 112 -13.00 14.88 1.59
CA LYS A 112 -13.83 13.82 2.18
C LYS A 112 -13.00 12.90 3.08
N GLN A 113 -11.80 12.51 2.63
CA GLN A 113 -10.86 11.73 3.44
C GLN A 113 -10.44 12.49 4.70
N GLN A 114 -10.09 13.79 4.60
CA GLN A 114 -9.75 14.60 5.78
C GLN A 114 -10.90 14.70 6.79
N ASN A 115 -12.14 14.80 6.33
CA ASN A 115 -13.29 14.78 7.24
C ASN A 115 -13.43 13.44 7.96
N LYS A 116 -13.31 12.31 7.24
CA LYS A 116 -13.29 10.98 7.88
C LYS A 116 -12.17 10.83 8.91
N LEU A 117 -11.01 11.44 8.67
CA LEU A 117 -9.90 11.44 9.64
C LEU A 117 -10.26 12.21 10.92
N LYS A 118 -11.04 13.29 10.83
CA LYS A 118 -11.53 14.00 12.01
C LYS A 118 -12.45 13.12 12.85
N ASP A 119 -13.29 12.31 12.21
CA ASP A 119 -14.17 11.36 12.89
C ASP A 119 -13.39 10.20 13.55
N LEU A 120 -12.20 9.89 13.05
CA LEU A 120 -11.30 8.88 13.63
C LEU A 120 -10.46 9.42 14.79
N SER A 121 -10.25 10.73 14.90
CA SER A 121 -9.44 11.33 15.98
C SER A 121 -9.94 10.97 17.39
N PRO A 122 -11.25 11.06 17.71
CA PRO A 122 -11.76 10.65 19.03
C PRO A 122 -11.52 9.17 19.34
N ILE A 123 -11.50 8.31 18.33
CA ILE A 123 -11.22 6.88 18.51
C ILE A 123 -9.74 6.69 18.88
N ALA A 124 -8.83 7.38 18.19
CA ALA A 124 -7.41 7.34 18.49
C ALA A 124 -7.14 7.86 19.91
N GLU A 125 -7.76 8.98 20.30
CA GLU A 125 -7.69 9.54 21.66
C GLU A 125 -8.19 8.56 22.72
N ARG A 126 -9.36 7.93 22.49
CA ARG A 126 -9.92 6.91 23.41
C ARG A 126 -9.00 5.70 23.58
N LEU A 127 -8.28 5.32 22.52
CA LEU A 127 -7.30 4.23 22.54
C LEU A 127 -5.92 4.66 23.05
N GLY A 128 -5.73 5.93 23.41
CA GLY A 128 -4.46 6.45 23.91
C GLY A 128 -3.33 6.44 22.87
N CYS A 129 -3.66 6.51 21.58
CA CYS A 129 -2.67 6.50 20.48
C CYS A 129 -2.88 7.67 19.52
N THR A 130 -1.86 7.93 18.70
CA THR A 130 -1.94 8.91 17.62
C THR A 130 -2.62 8.32 16.38
N LEU A 131 -3.23 9.15 15.55
CA LEU A 131 -3.87 8.70 14.31
C LEU A 131 -2.92 7.92 13.37
N PRO A 132 -1.63 8.29 13.22
CA PRO A 132 -0.66 7.45 12.53
C PRO A 132 -0.44 6.06 13.14
N GLN A 133 -0.38 5.96 14.47
CA GLN A 133 -0.23 4.67 15.17
C GLN A 133 -1.46 3.80 14.90
N LEU A 134 -2.65 4.35 15.10
CA LEU A 134 -3.91 3.65 14.82
C LEU A 134 -3.96 3.12 13.39
N ALA A 135 -3.58 3.93 12.40
CA ALA A 135 -3.62 3.54 11.00
C ALA A 135 -2.57 2.48 10.62
N VAL A 136 -1.41 2.46 11.27
CA VAL A 136 -0.38 1.44 11.04
C VAL A 136 -0.77 0.13 11.71
N ASP A 137 -1.29 0.16 12.93
CA ASP A 137 -1.70 -1.05 13.64
C ASP A 137 -2.96 -1.67 13.06
N PHE A 138 -3.88 -0.85 12.52
CA PHE A 138 -5.02 -1.34 11.74
C PHE A 138 -4.63 -2.30 10.61
N LYS A 139 -3.43 -2.13 10.03
CA LYS A 139 -2.95 -3.00 8.95
C LYS A 139 -2.55 -4.41 9.38
N LYS A 140 -2.26 -4.59 10.67
CA LYS A 140 -1.75 -5.86 11.21
C LYS A 140 -2.88 -6.82 11.58
N CYS A 141 -4.10 -6.32 11.66
CA CYS A 141 -5.33 -7.10 11.84
C CYS A 141 -5.84 -7.58 10.49
#